data_AF-F4GYR4-F1
#
_entry.id   AF-F4GYR4-F1
#
_cell.length_a   1.000
_cell.length_b   1.000
_cell.length_c   1.000
_cell.angle_alpha   90.00
_cell.angle_beta   90.00
_cell.angle_gamma   90.00
#
_symmetry.space_group_name_H-M   'P 1'
#
loop_
_entity.id
_entity.type
_entity.pdbx_description
1 polymer ?
#
loop_
_entity_poly.entity_id
_entity_poly.type
_entity_poly.pdbx_seq_one_letter_code
_entity_poly.pdbx_strand_id
1 'polypeptide(L)'
;MSLLDAAYELWLDKTWGRRAVVVFTVQPDRLRRMDVATGPCVPQSGLKRPLQGVLAQDLGESPAQSAALFTALTGHAPEGALVVLEEAGSGRLSVCSETFLNAMADACEEHLALADADEAAGRKDLPTFARAYDELAVAWRQAVRWPRHVAPLSQRLGRLGSARHARLKEQPLYMWHGPSVPMFAIATGRMPDR
;
A
#
# COMPACT_ATOMS: atom_id res chain seq x y z
N MET A 1 12.16 17.18 -21.96
CA MET A 1 10.99 16.38 -21.56
C MET A 1 10.72 15.40 -22.69
N SER A 2 10.94 14.10 -22.46
CA SER A 2 10.71 13.11 -23.52
C SER A 2 9.21 12.90 -23.72
N LEU A 3 8.82 12.43 -24.91
CA LEU A 3 7.44 12.04 -25.18
C LEU A 3 6.95 10.93 -24.23
N LEU A 4 7.86 10.13 -23.67
CA LEU A 4 7.59 9.12 -22.65
C LEU A 4 7.27 9.74 -21.29
N ASP A 5 7.99 10.78 -20.88
CA ASP A 5 7.74 11.48 -19.60
C ASP A 5 6.41 12.22 -19.65
N ALA A 6 6.13 12.91 -20.76
CA ALA A 6 4.86 13.60 -20.97
C ALA A 6 3.70 12.61 -21.06
N ALA A 7 3.89 11.44 -21.68
CA ALA A 7 2.88 10.39 -21.74
C ALA A 7 2.66 9.71 -20.38
N TYR A 8 3.71 9.52 -19.57
CA TYR A 8 3.62 8.95 -18.23
C TYR A 8 2.91 9.89 -17.24
N GLU A 9 3.22 11.19 -17.28
CA GLU A 9 2.51 12.24 -16.53
C GLU A 9 1.05 12.36 -16.97
N LEU A 10 0.77 12.40 -18.29
CA LEU A 10 -0.62 12.43 -18.79
C LEU A 10 -1.40 11.15 -18.44
N TRP A 11 -0.72 10.01 -18.36
CA TRP A 11 -1.31 8.71 -18.03
C TRP A 11 -1.57 8.56 -16.52
N LEU A 12 -0.68 9.08 -15.67
CA LEU A 12 -0.92 9.19 -14.23
C LEU A 12 -2.08 10.15 -13.92
N ASP A 13 -2.13 11.30 -14.61
CA ASP A 13 -3.13 12.35 -14.39
C ASP A 13 -4.54 11.99 -14.91
N LYS A 14 -4.64 11.28 -16.05
CA LYS A 14 -5.95 10.95 -16.67
C LYS A 14 -6.53 9.60 -16.28
N THR A 15 -5.73 8.65 -15.79
CA THR A 15 -6.18 7.26 -15.61
C THR A 15 -5.98 6.69 -14.21
N TRP A 16 -5.15 7.30 -13.35
CA TRP A 16 -4.71 6.69 -12.09
C TRP A 16 -5.04 7.44 -10.80
N GLY A 17 -5.95 8.41 -10.90
CA GLY A 17 -6.83 8.81 -9.81
C GLY A 17 -6.18 9.76 -8.81
N ARG A 18 -6.90 10.85 -8.52
CA ARG A 18 -6.67 11.79 -7.41
C ARG A 18 -6.75 11.14 -6.03
N ARG A 19 -6.59 9.82 -5.91
CA ARG A 19 -6.73 9.06 -4.68
C ARG A 19 -5.61 8.06 -4.50
N ALA A 20 -5.08 8.01 -3.30
CA ALA A 20 -4.09 7.04 -2.85
C ALA A 20 -4.59 6.31 -1.61
N VAL A 21 -4.04 5.12 -1.36
CA VAL A 21 -4.00 4.51 -0.04
C VAL A 21 -2.57 4.56 0.50
N VAL A 22 -2.42 4.80 1.80
CA VAL A 22 -1.16 4.65 2.52
C VAL A 22 -1.40 3.71 3.69
N VAL A 23 -0.65 2.60 3.73
CA VAL A 23 -0.71 1.61 4.82
C VAL A 23 0.50 1.79 5.72
N PHE A 24 0.27 2.09 6.99
CA PHE A 24 1.35 2.45 7.91
C PHE A 24 1.04 2.11 9.36
N THR A 25 2.08 2.02 10.17
CA THR A 25 1.96 1.89 11.63
C THR A 25 2.74 3.02 12.30
N VAL A 26 2.19 3.53 13.39
CA VAL A 26 2.79 4.62 14.18
C VAL A 26 2.18 4.63 15.58
N GLN A 27 2.93 5.15 16.56
CA GLN A 27 2.41 5.40 17.91
C GLN A 27 1.22 6.37 17.89
N PRO A 28 0.18 6.17 18.74
CA PRO A 28 -1.02 7.00 18.77
C PRO A 28 -0.75 8.51 18.91
N ASP A 29 0.23 8.90 19.73
CA ASP A 29 0.57 10.33 19.93
C ASP A 29 1.09 11.02 18.67
N ARG A 30 1.75 10.26 17.79
CA ARG A 30 2.18 10.76 16.49
C ARG A 30 1.02 10.79 15.49
N LEU A 31 0.11 9.83 15.55
CA LEU A 31 -1.09 9.79 14.70
C LEU A 31 -1.99 11.01 14.94
N ARG A 32 -2.14 11.46 16.19
CA ARG A 32 -2.92 12.67 16.54
C ARG A 32 -2.39 13.95 15.88
N ARG A 33 -1.15 13.93 15.39
CA ARG A 33 -0.51 15.01 14.63
C ARG A 33 -0.61 14.77 13.12
N MET A 34 -1.56 13.97 12.66
CA MET A 34 -1.88 13.83 11.26
C MET A 34 -3.10 14.70 10.97
N ASP A 35 -3.10 15.41 9.85
CA ASP A 35 -4.33 15.95 9.30
C ASP A 35 -4.95 14.90 8.38
N VAL A 36 -6.12 14.39 8.73
CA VAL A 36 -6.80 13.33 7.98
C VAL A 36 -7.22 13.81 6.59
N ALA A 37 -7.45 15.11 6.38
CA ALA A 37 -7.85 15.61 5.06
C ALA A 37 -6.71 15.53 4.03
N THR A 38 -5.47 15.73 4.47
CA THR A 38 -4.28 15.79 3.60
C THR A 38 -3.39 14.54 3.68
N GLY A 39 -3.47 13.78 4.77
CA GLY A 39 -2.88 12.45 4.90
C GLY A 39 -1.45 12.40 5.42
N PRO A 40 -0.88 11.19 5.56
CA PRO A 40 0.38 10.97 6.25
C PRO A 40 1.61 11.44 5.46
N CYS A 41 1.47 11.70 4.16
CA CYS A 41 2.55 12.13 3.27
C CYS A 41 2.75 13.66 3.21
N VAL A 42 1.88 14.43 3.87
CA VAL A 42 1.99 15.89 3.95
C VAL A 42 2.50 16.27 5.35
N PRO A 43 3.59 17.06 5.47
CA PRO A 43 4.02 17.55 6.76
C PRO A 43 3.01 18.57 7.32
N GLN A 44 2.66 18.44 8.60
CA GLN A 44 1.87 19.48 9.27
C GLN A 44 2.66 20.78 9.42
N SER A 45 1.93 21.89 9.59
CA SER A 45 2.52 23.19 9.89
C SER A 45 3.49 23.09 11.08
N GLY A 46 4.71 23.60 10.90
CA GLY A 46 5.78 23.53 11.90
C GLY A 46 6.56 22.21 11.95
N LEU A 47 6.17 21.18 11.20
CA LEU A 47 6.94 19.94 11.07
C LEU A 47 7.75 19.91 9.77
N LYS A 48 9.02 19.50 9.86
CA LYS A 48 9.91 19.40 8.69
C LYS A 48 9.71 18.12 7.87
N ARG A 49 9.06 17.10 8.44
CA ARG A 49 8.94 15.76 7.82
C ARG A 49 7.50 15.24 7.93
N PRO A 50 6.99 14.61 6.88
CA PRO A 50 5.71 13.90 6.93
C PRO A 50 5.82 12.64 7.81
N LEU A 51 4.68 12.03 8.15
CA LEU A 51 4.64 10.76 8.86
C LEU A 51 5.13 9.61 7.96
N GLN A 52 4.82 9.67 6.68
CA GLN A 52 5.21 8.69 5.66
C GLN A 52 5.80 9.38 4.42
N GLY A 53 6.68 8.67 3.72
CA GLY A 53 7.21 9.15 2.45
C GLY A 53 6.18 9.06 1.33
N VAL A 54 6.31 9.89 0.29
CA VAL A 54 5.40 9.88 -0.87
C VAL A 54 5.41 8.54 -1.64
N LEU A 55 6.47 7.75 -1.51
CA LEU A 55 6.60 6.41 -2.10
C LEU A 55 5.75 5.35 -1.40
N ALA A 56 5.15 5.65 -0.25
CA ALA A 56 4.22 4.76 0.44
C ALA A 56 2.79 4.81 -0.14
N GLN A 57 2.57 5.59 -1.20
CA GLN A 57 1.26 5.78 -1.82
C GLN A 57 0.99 4.72 -2.89
N ASP A 58 -0.03 3.91 -2.64
CA ASP A 58 -0.63 3.03 -3.64
C ASP A 58 -1.79 3.77 -4.33
N LEU A 59 -1.64 4.11 -5.60
CA LEU A 59 -2.62 4.93 -6.33
C LEU A 59 -3.87 4.16 -6.75
N GLY A 60 -5.02 4.82 -6.80
CA GLY A 60 -6.25 4.28 -7.40
C GLY A 60 -6.93 3.16 -6.60
N GLU A 61 -6.65 3.04 -5.29
CA GLU A 61 -7.28 2.06 -4.41
C GLU A 61 -8.36 2.70 -3.53
N SER A 62 -9.51 2.05 -3.43
CA SER A 62 -10.62 2.43 -2.57
C SER A 62 -10.62 1.63 -1.25
N PRO A 63 -11.30 2.12 -0.20
CA PRO A 63 -11.45 1.37 1.06
C PRO A 63 -12.03 -0.03 0.89
N ALA A 64 -13.01 -0.20 0.00
CA ALA A 64 -13.61 -1.50 -0.30
C ALA A 64 -12.59 -2.46 -0.94
N GLN A 65 -11.71 -1.94 -1.80
CA GLN A 65 -10.63 -2.74 -2.38
C GLN A 65 -9.60 -3.14 -1.33
N SER A 66 -9.19 -2.22 -0.45
CA SER A 66 -8.27 -2.55 0.65
C SER A 66 -8.86 -3.61 1.58
N ALA A 67 -10.14 -3.48 1.95
CA ALA A 67 -10.83 -4.45 2.81
C ALA A 67 -10.97 -5.83 2.15
N ALA A 68 -11.14 -5.90 0.82
CA ALA A 68 -11.26 -7.16 0.10
C ALA A 68 -10.01 -8.06 0.18
N LEU A 69 -8.85 -7.51 0.55
CA LEU A 69 -7.66 -8.33 0.83
C LEU A 69 -7.92 -9.28 2.01
N PHE A 70 -8.74 -8.87 2.98
CA PHE A 70 -9.15 -9.76 4.08
C PHE A 70 -9.86 -11.01 3.57
N THR A 71 -10.74 -10.85 2.58
CA THR A 71 -11.43 -11.98 1.94
C THR A 71 -10.46 -12.90 1.21
N ALA A 72 -9.49 -12.33 0.50
CA ALA A 72 -8.45 -13.12 -0.17
C ALA A 72 -7.56 -13.91 0.80
N LEU A 73 -7.28 -13.34 1.97
CA LEU A 73 -6.45 -13.97 3.01
C LEU A 73 -7.19 -15.03 3.82
N THR A 74 -8.50 -14.86 4.05
CA THR A 74 -9.23 -15.63 5.07
C THR A 74 -10.45 -16.38 4.54
N GLY A 75 -10.92 -16.06 3.33
CA GLY A 75 -12.20 -16.54 2.79
C GLY A 75 -13.44 -15.89 3.44
N HIS A 76 -13.28 -15.08 4.48
CA HIS A 76 -14.39 -14.40 5.14
C HIS A 76 -14.80 -13.10 4.42
N ALA A 77 -16.01 -12.64 4.72
CA ALA A 77 -16.53 -11.39 4.18
C ALA A 77 -15.72 -10.17 4.70
N PRO A 78 -15.53 -9.11 3.90
CA PRO A 78 -14.62 -8.01 4.21
C PRO A 78 -15.14 -7.03 5.27
N GLU A 79 -16.39 -7.19 5.70
CA GLU A 79 -17.03 -6.35 6.70
C GLU A 79 -16.28 -6.42 8.04
N GLY A 80 -15.97 -5.25 8.60
CA GLY A 80 -15.21 -5.15 9.85
C GLY A 80 -13.70 -5.35 9.70
N ALA A 81 -13.17 -5.63 8.50
CA ALA A 81 -11.71 -5.64 8.28
C ALA A 81 -11.09 -4.26 8.54
N LEU A 82 -11.79 -3.19 8.18
CA LEU A 82 -11.39 -1.80 8.40
C LEU A 82 -12.41 -1.08 9.29
N VAL A 83 -11.95 -0.59 10.44
CA VAL A 83 -12.75 0.26 11.34
C VAL A 83 -12.39 1.71 11.07
N VAL A 84 -13.39 2.53 10.74
CA VAL A 84 -13.19 3.96 10.48
C VAL A 84 -12.91 4.68 11.80
N LEU A 85 -11.80 5.40 11.85
CA LEU A 85 -11.48 6.26 12.99
C LEU A 85 -11.93 7.70 12.74
N GLU A 86 -11.69 8.21 11.53
CA GLU A 86 -11.97 9.60 11.19
C GLU A 86 -12.15 9.77 9.68
N GLU A 87 -13.02 10.71 9.29
CA GLU A 87 -13.17 11.19 7.93
C GLU A 87 -13.10 12.72 7.93
N ALA A 88 -12.31 13.30 7.04
CA ALA A 88 -12.14 14.73 6.90
C ALA A 88 -11.99 15.11 5.42
N GLY A 89 -12.93 15.91 4.91
CA GLY A 89 -12.98 16.24 3.49
C GLY A 89 -13.02 14.99 2.60
N SER A 90 -11.97 14.78 1.80
CA SER A 90 -11.85 13.59 0.93
C SER A 90 -11.00 12.46 1.51
N GLY A 91 -10.41 12.70 2.68
CA GLY A 91 -9.57 11.76 3.42
C GLY A 91 -10.36 10.92 4.42
N ARG A 92 -9.97 9.66 4.55
CA ARG A 92 -10.53 8.67 5.48
C ARG A 92 -9.40 7.91 6.13
N LEU A 93 -9.37 7.90 7.45
CA LEU A 93 -8.46 7.11 8.25
C LEU A 93 -9.22 5.90 8.82
N SER A 94 -8.70 4.71 8.53
CA SER A 94 -9.16 3.46 9.12
C SER A 94 -8.04 2.79 9.89
N VAL A 95 -8.39 2.05 10.92
CA VAL A 95 -7.54 1.07 11.57
C VAL A 95 -7.94 -0.32 11.10
N CYS A 96 -6.96 -1.19 10.85
CA CYS A 96 -7.23 -2.59 10.56
C CYS A 96 -7.75 -3.25 11.84
N SER A 97 -8.78 -4.09 11.71
CA SER A 97 -9.15 -4.98 12.82
C SER A 97 -7.97 -5.87 13.19
N GLU A 98 -7.96 -6.35 14.43
CA GLU A 98 -6.93 -7.28 14.90
C GLU A 98 -6.88 -8.53 14.01
N THR A 99 -8.03 -9.07 13.61
CA THR A 99 -8.10 -10.23 12.71
C THR A 99 -7.49 -9.92 11.34
N PHE A 100 -7.74 -8.74 10.77
CA PHE A 100 -7.15 -8.38 9.48
C PHE A 100 -5.65 -8.12 9.57
N LEU A 101 -5.19 -7.45 10.63
CA LEU A 101 -3.78 -7.27 10.94
C LEU A 101 -3.07 -8.62 11.03
N ASN A 102 -3.62 -9.54 11.82
CA ASN A 102 -3.02 -10.86 12.03
C ASN A 102 -3.01 -11.68 10.74
N ALA A 103 -4.10 -11.70 9.97
CA ALA A 103 -4.14 -12.38 8.68
C ALA A 103 -3.07 -11.88 7.69
N MET A 104 -2.85 -10.56 7.62
CA MET A 104 -1.78 -10.00 6.78
C MET A 104 -0.38 -10.35 7.29
N ALA A 105 -0.19 -10.36 8.61
CA ALA A 105 1.09 -10.68 9.22
C ALA A 105 1.44 -12.18 9.09
N ASP A 106 0.45 -13.07 9.25
CA ASP A 106 0.61 -14.52 9.04
C ASP A 106 0.97 -14.83 7.59
N ALA A 107 0.26 -14.23 6.62
CA ALA A 107 0.61 -14.38 5.20
C ALA A 107 2.02 -13.84 4.88
N CYS A 108 2.46 -12.77 5.56
CA CYS A 108 3.84 -12.30 5.41
C CYS A 108 4.85 -13.34 5.89
N GLU A 109 4.59 -13.99 7.03
CA GLU A 109 5.48 -14.99 7.61
C GLU A 109 5.50 -16.27 6.78
N GLU A 110 4.35 -16.70 6.26
CA GLU A 110 4.26 -17.83 5.33
C GLU A 110 5.08 -17.56 4.05
N HIS A 111 4.90 -16.38 3.44
CA HIS A 111 5.69 -16.01 2.26
C HIS A 111 7.20 -15.95 2.54
N LEU A 112 7.62 -15.45 3.70
CA LEU A 112 9.04 -15.45 4.09
C LEU A 112 9.57 -16.88 4.25
N ALA A 113 8.79 -17.77 4.87
CA ALA A 113 9.17 -19.19 4.99
C ALA A 113 9.32 -19.88 3.62
N LEU A 114 8.45 -19.54 2.65
CA LEU A 114 8.58 -20.03 1.28
C LEU A 114 9.84 -19.51 0.58
N ALA A 115 10.17 -18.24 0.78
CA ALA A 115 11.40 -17.65 0.25
C ALA A 115 12.65 -18.32 0.86
N ASP A 116 12.69 -18.49 2.19
CA ASP A 116 13.78 -19.17 2.89
C ASP A 116 13.95 -20.62 2.39
N ALA A 117 12.84 -21.33 2.14
CA ALA A 117 12.87 -22.69 1.59
C ALA A 117 13.37 -22.74 0.13
N ASP A 118 13.02 -21.75 -0.69
CA ASP A 118 13.54 -21.61 -2.05
C ASP A 118 15.06 -21.35 -2.04
N GLU A 119 15.53 -20.45 -1.17
CA GLU A 119 16.96 -20.16 -0.99
C GLU A 119 17.74 -21.36 -0.48
N ALA A 120 17.22 -22.06 0.53
CA ALA A 120 17.83 -23.29 1.07
C ALA A 120 17.92 -24.40 0.02
N ALA A 121 17.00 -24.43 -0.94
CA ALA A 121 17.03 -25.33 -2.09
C ALA A 121 17.89 -24.82 -3.27
N GLY A 122 18.54 -23.65 -3.13
CA GLY A 122 19.38 -23.04 -4.17
C GLY A 122 18.61 -22.44 -5.36
N ARG A 123 17.30 -22.17 -5.21
CA ARG A 123 16.44 -21.65 -6.27
C ARG A 123 16.49 -20.12 -6.29
N LYS A 124 17.26 -19.55 -7.21
CA LYS A 124 17.56 -18.11 -7.28
C LYS A 124 16.35 -17.19 -7.51
N ASP A 125 15.33 -17.65 -8.24
CA ASP A 125 14.17 -16.83 -8.61
C ASP A 125 12.98 -16.97 -7.64
N LEU A 126 13.18 -17.65 -6.51
CA LEU A 126 12.17 -17.87 -5.47
C LEU A 126 10.81 -18.33 -6.04
N PRO A 127 10.76 -19.41 -6.86
CA PRO A 127 9.58 -19.76 -7.64
C PRO A 127 8.36 -20.13 -6.79
N THR A 128 8.57 -20.68 -5.58
CA THR A 128 7.47 -21.06 -4.69
C THR A 128 6.88 -19.82 -4.04
N PHE A 129 7.73 -18.93 -3.55
CA PHE A 129 7.33 -17.61 -3.05
C PHE A 129 6.59 -16.81 -4.13
N ALA A 130 7.18 -16.69 -5.33
CA ALA A 130 6.62 -15.89 -6.42
C ALA A 130 5.22 -16.39 -6.81
N ARG A 131 5.02 -17.71 -6.88
CA ARG A 131 3.71 -18.29 -7.16
C ARG A 131 2.68 -17.97 -6.07
N ALA A 132 3.01 -18.18 -4.80
CA ALA A 132 2.09 -17.89 -3.70
C ALA A 132 1.70 -16.41 -3.65
N TYR A 133 2.67 -15.53 -3.92
CA TYR A 133 2.48 -14.09 -3.97
C TYR A 133 1.52 -13.67 -5.10
N ASP A 134 1.68 -14.27 -6.29
CA ASP A 134 0.79 -14.04 -7.43
C ASP A 134 -0.61 -14.63 -7.22
N GLU A 135 -0.71 -15.81 -6.61
CA GLU A 135 -1.99 -16.44 -6.25
C GLU A 135 -2.79 -15.55 -5.31
N LEU A 136 -2.17 -14.99 -4.27
CA LEU A 136 -2.82 -14.03 -3.38
C LEU A 136 -3.25 -12.76 -4.12
N ALA A 137 -2.41 -12.22 -5.01
CA ALA A 137 -2.76 -11.05 -5.82
C ALA A 137 -3.97 -11.32 -6.73
N VAL A 138 -4.06 -12.53 -7.31
CA VAL A 138 -5.20 -12.96 -8.12
C VAL A 138 -6.46 -13.11 -7.26
N ALA A 139 -6.36 -13.76 -6.09
CA ALA A 139 -7.49 -13.91 -5.18
C ALA A 139 -8.04 -12.54 -4.72
N TRP A 140 -7.15 -11.60 -4.39
CA TRP A 140 -7.54 -10.24 -4.04
C TRP A 140 -8.17 -9.49 -5.21
N ARG A 141 -7.68 -9.70 -6.43
CA ARG A 141 -8.31 -9.16 -7.63
C ARG A 141 -9.73 -9.68 -7.85
N GLN A 142 -9.99 -10.94 -7.50
CA GLN A 142 -11.30 -11.59 -7.68
C GLN A 142 -12.28 -11.22 -6.56
N ALA A 143 -11.80 -10.90 -5.37
CA ALA A 143 -12.63 -10.56 -4.21
C ALA A 143 -13.44 -9.24 -4.36
N VAL A 144 -13.10 -8.39 -5.34
CA VAL A 144 -13.72 -7.08 -5.51
C VAL A 144 -13.58 -6.57 -6.95
N ARG A 145 -14.41 -5.62 -7.35
CA ARG A 145 -14.28 -4.97 -8.66
C ARG A 145 -13.12 -3.98 -8.68
N TRP A 146 -12.21 -4.17 -9.64
CA TRP A 146 -11.11 -3.26 -9.95
C TRP A 146 -11.39 -2.45 -11.23
N PRO A 147 -10.81 -1.25 -11.37
CA PRO A 147 -10.76 -0.55 -12.65
C PRO A 147 -10.09 -1.41 -13.73
N ARG A 148 -10.44 -1.16 -15.00
CA ARG A 148 -9.97 -1.99 -16.14
C ARG A 148 -8.46 -2.01 -16.28
N HIS A 149 -7.84 -0.86 -16.07
CA HIS A 149 -6.41 -0.76 -15.93
C HIS A 149 -6.16 -0.80 -14.43
N VAL A 150 -5.38 -1.77 -13.95
CA VAL A 150 -4.74 -1.74 -12.64
C VAL A 150 -3.30 -2.19 -12.71
N ALA A 151 -2.40 -1.42 -12.10
CA ALA A 151 -1.05 -1.86 -11.85
C ALA A 151 -1.11 -3.24 -11.14
N PRO A 152 -0.16 -4.15 -11.40
CA PRO A 152 -0.16 -5.47 -10.78
C PRO A 152 -0.35 -5.36 -9.26
N LEU A 153 -1.35 -6.07 -8.72
CA LEU A 153 -1.67 -5.99 -7.29
C LEU A 153 -0.55 -6.56 -6.41
N SER A 154 0.32 -7.41 -6.97
CA SER A 154 1.51 -7.91 -6.29
C SER A 154 2.38 -6.77 -5.76
N GLN A 155 2.52 -5.67 -6.49
CA GLN A 155 3.31 -4.52 -6.03
C GLN A 155 2.76 -3.88 -4.74
N ARG A 156 1.46 -4.05 -4.47
CA ARG A 156 0.77 -3.49 -3.31
C ARG A 156 0.82 -4.40 -2.08
N LEU A 157 1.24 -5.65 -2.26
CA LEU A 157 1.35 -6.64 -1.18
C LEU A 157 2.56 -6.38 -0.26
N GLY A 158 3.37 -5.35 -0.51
CA GLY A 158 4.35 -4.84 0.47
C GLY A 158 3.73 -4.50 1.84
N ARG A 159 2.42 -4.22 1.88
CA ARG A 159 1.65 -4.01 3.13
C ARG A 159 1.63 -5.22 4.07
N LEU A 160 1.85 -6.43 3.57
CA LEU A 160 2.00 -7.63 4.42
C LEU A 160 3.21 -7.45 5.36
N GLY A 161 4.31 -6.89 4.86
CA GLY A 161 5.47 -6.53 5.66
C GLY A 161 5.16 -5.45 6.71
N SER A 162 4.37 -4.44 6.34
CA SER A 162 3.89 -3.41 7.28
C SER A 162 3.04 -4.00 8.41
N ALA A 163 2.14 -4.95 8.09
CA ALA A 163 1.31 -5.65 9.06
C ALA A 163 2.14 -6.49 10.03
N ARG A 164 3.10 -7.27 9.52
CA ARG A 164 4.05 -8.02 10.35
C ARG A 164 4.83 -7.09 11.27
N HIS A 165 5.32 -5.95 10.77
CA HIS A 165 6.03 -4.98 11.60
C HIS A 165 5.14 -4.40 12.70
N ALA A 166 3.90 -4.03 12.36
CA ALA A 166 2.93 -3.51 13.32
C ALA A 166 2.64 -4.54 14.43
N ARG A 167 2.42 -5.81 14.07
CA ARG A 167 2.24 -6.91 15.03
C ARG A 167 3.43 -7.09 15.96
N LEU A 168 4.65 -7.14 15.42
CA LEU A 168 5.89 -7.28 16.21
C LEU A 168 6.13 -6.11 17.18
N LYS A 169 5.56 -4.94 16.89
CA LYS A 169 5.68 -3.74 17.72
C LYS A 169 4.47 -3.52 18.63
N GLU A 170 3.48 -4.42 18.58
CA GLU A 170 2.19 -4.27 19.27
C GLU A 170 1.53 -2.91 18.96
N GLN A 171 1.63 -2.50 17.69
CA GLN A 171 1.08 -1.24 17.20
C GLN A 171 -0.09 -1.48 16.25
N PRO A 172 -1.09 -0.58 16.24
CA PRO A 172 -2.14 -0.66 15.24
C PRO A 172 -1.59 -0.42 13.83
N LEU A 173 -2.23 -1.04 12.84
CA LEU A 173 -1.98 -0.79 11.42
C LEU A 173 -3.10 0.09 10.88
N TYR A 174 -2.73 1.24 10.33
CA TYR A 174 -3.64 2.21 9.76
C TYR A 174 -3.62 2.14 8.24
N MET A 175 -4.78 2.41 7.65
CA MET A 175 -4.92 2.68 6.22
C MET A 175 -5.58 4.05 6.06
N TRP A 176 -4.87 4.95 5.40
CA TRP A 176 -5.42 6.23 5.01
C TRP A 176 -5.76 6.22 3.52
N HIS A 177 -6.98 6.61 3.18
CA HIS A 177 -7.44 6.79 1.80
C HIS A 177 -7.77 8.26 1.58
N GLY A 178 -7.19 8.89 0.57
CA GLY A 178 -7.41 10.32 0.33
C GLY A 178 -6.64 10.83 -0.87
N PRO A 179 -6.50 12.16 -1.01
CA PRO A 179 -5.85 12.77 -2.17
C PRO A 179 -4.39 12.34 -2.32
N SER A 180 -3.96 11.99 -3.53
CA SER A 180 -2.55 11.68 -3.77
C SER A 180 -1.69 12.95 -3.72
N VAL A 181 -0.46 12.81 -3.20
CA VAL A 181 0.57 13.84 -3.24
C VAL A 181 1.46 13.61 -4.47
N PRO A 182 1.79 14.66 -5.27
CA PRO A 182 2.64 14.53 -6.44
C PRO A 182 4.00 13.89 -6.12
N MET A 183 4.46 13.01 -7.02
CA MET A 183 5.81 12.46 -7.00
C MET A 183 6.63 13.11 -8.10
N PHE A 184 7.76 13.71 -7.76
CA PHE A 184 8.68 14.28 -8.74
C PHE A 184 9.87 13.34 -8.94
N ALA A 185 10.09 12.89 -10.18
CA ALA A 185 11.29 12.14 -10.54
C ALA A 185 12.41 13.12 -10.96
N ILE A 186 13.59 13.01 -10.35
CA ILE A 186 14.78 13.73 -10.81
C ILE A 186 15.41 12.90 -11.94
N ALA A 187 15.19 13.31 -13.19
CA ALA A 187 15.89 12.73 -14.33
C ALA A 187 17.27 13.42 -14.48
N THR A 188 18.35 12.69 -14.23
CA THR A 188 19.71 13.16 -14.55
C THR A 188 20.02 12.87 -16.02
N GLY A 189 20.00 13.90 -16.86
CA GLY A 189 20.45 13.81 -18.25
C GLY A 189 21.98 13.94 -18.35
N ARG A 190 22.63 13.06 -19.11
CA ARG A 190 24.00 13.32 -19.61
C ARG A 190 23.92 14.44 -20.65
N MET A 191 24.71 15.49 -20.46
CA MET A 191 24.96 16.46 -21.52
C MET A 191 25.60 15.71 -22.71
N PRO A 192 25.19 15.96 -23.96
CA PRO A 192 25.90 15.43 -25.10
C PRO A 192 27.30 16.06 -25.14
N ASP A 193 28.32 15.22 -25.25
CA ASP A 193 29.70 15.66 -25.46
C ASP A 193 29.74 16.58 -26.69
N ARG A 194 30.26 17.79 -26.51
CA ARG A 194 30.43 18.78 -27.58
C ARG A 194 31.65 18.48 -28.42
#